data_AF-A0A6L3Y7H6-F1
#
_entry.id   AF-A0A6L3Y7H6-F1
#
_cell.length_a   1.000
_cell.length_b   1.000
_cell.length_c   1.000
_cell.angle_alpha   90.00
_cell.angle_beta   90.00
_cell.angle_gamma   90.00
#
_symmetry.space_group_name_H-M   'P 1'
#
loop_
_entity.id
_entity.type
_entity.pdbx_description
1 polymer ?
#
loop_
_entity_poly.entity_id
_entity_poly.type
_entity_poly.pdbx_seq_one_letter_code
_entity_poly.pdbx_strand_id
1 'polypeptide(L)'
;MASVSFHHGTRVFESAETPLLVRIARTAVIGLIGTAPDADPLLFPLNKPVQILRPQDAATLGNAGTLKNAIDSIFDQVGCPIIVVRVEEGETTAETWSNLIGDQTAFTGVHAFRRASSDGLYKPKLLIAPGFTQTSPADGIASINVTAGGTGYDADTTTVAVTGTGSGAVAEAVVAEGAITAIIVRKAGYGYTGTPGVTITGKAGSKDATATANIGSVMNPVVAELMGVAEKLKAVAYVDGPDTTDQAAVQYRGLINSGRIAICDPKILKFDTELDANVPAPSSPIFAAKQAKMDLEQGFWWSGSNVGISGIVGVNRPIEYGDQSNYLNENRVNTIVNIDNTGFRLWGVWTCAAELLWQFISVRRTADAINEALEKAYLEFVDKPFSRANLKFMVEGGRAFLRQMEAEGAILPGHDCWLLDTNTDNDMAQGIIKLGVKFEPPAPMVDIRITAYRNIASYTLLLNQVAQEITSGSAG
;
A
#
# COMPACT_ATOMS: atom_id res chain seq x y z
N MET A 1 19.87 17.39 -43.24
CA MET A 1 19.54 17.36 -44.69
C MET A 1 20.46 18.33 -45.42
N ALA A 2 21.52 17.84 -46.07
CA ALA A 2 22.40 18.69 -46.87
C ALA A 2 21.80 18.84 -48.29
N SER A 3 21.23 20.00 -48.61
CA SER A 3 20.97 20.36 -50.02
C SER A 3 22.16 21.16 -50.54
N VAL A 4 22.89 20.61 -51.50
CA VAL A 4 24.12 21.18 -52.08
C VAL A 4 23.83 22.31 -53.10
N SER A 5 22.68 22.98 -53.02
CA SER A 5 22.28 24.03 -53.96
C SER A 5 22.61 25.44 -53.44
N PHE A 6 23.18 26.26 -54.33
CA PHE A 6 23.55 27.67 -54.06
C PHE A 6 22.36 28.47 -53.50
N HIS A 7 22.58 29.21 -52.41
CA HIS A 7 21.58 30.05 -51.78
C HIS A 7 22.15 31.41 -51.39
N HIS A 8 21.42 32.49 -51.71
CA HIS A 8 21.69 33.84 -51.24
C HIS A 8 20.49 34.32 -50.42
N GLY A 9 20.67 34.45 -49.11
CA GLY A 9 19.63 34.77 -48.12
C GLY A 9 19.79 33.99 -46.81
N THR A 10 19.02 34.33 -45.78
CA THR A 10 18.94 33.57 -44.52
C THR A 10 17.89 32.47 -44.61
N ARG A 11 18.29 31.22 -44.37
CA ARG A 11 17.36 30.10 -44.11
C ARG A 11 17.29 29.86 -42.62
N VAL A 12 16.08 29.75 -42.08
CA VAL A 12 15.84 29.17 -40.77
C VAL A 12 15.56 27.69 -41.00
N PHE A 13 16.37 26.85 -40.38
CA PHE A 13 16.08 25.43 -40.22
C PHE A 13 15.79 25.23 -38.74
N GLU A 14 14.61 24.74 -38.41
CA GLU A 14 14.32 24.33 -37.04
C GLU A 14 15.13 23.06 -36.76
N SER A 15 16.02 23.13 -35.77
CA SER A 15 16.75 21.94 -35.34
C SER A 15 15.78 20.93 -34.76
N ALA A 16 15.84 19.69 -35.23
CA ALA A 16 15.12 18.58 -34.60
C ALA A 16 15.77 18.16 -33.26
N GLU A 17 16.95 18.70 -32.93
CA GLU A 17 17.64 18.49 -31.65
C GLU A 17 16.96 19.35 -30.57
N THR A 18 15.79 18.91 -30.15
CA THR A 18 15.11 19.48 -28.98
C THR A 18 15.67 18.85 -27.70
N PRO A 19 15.84 19.61 -26.62
CA PRO A 19 16.20 19.04 -25.33
C PRO A 19 15.15 17.99 -24.92
N LEU A 20 15.59 16.83 -24.44
CA LEU A 20 14.68 15.80 -23.94
C LEU A 20 13.89 16.36 -22.74
N LEU A 21 12.58 16.51 -22.90
CA LEU A 21 11.69 16.95 -21.82
C LEU A 21 11.15 15.73 -21.06
N VAL A 22 11.84 15.37 -19.99
CA VAL A 22 11.34 14.35 -19.06
C VAL A 22 10.26 14.99 -18.18
N ARG A 23 9.06 14.42 -18.17
CA ARG A 23 7.94 14.90 -17.34
C ARG A 23 7.36 13.78 -16.51
N ILE A 24 7.02 14.11 -15.28
CA ILE A 24 6.37 13.19 -14.35
C ILE A 24 4.89 13.06 -14.72
N ALA A 25 4.41 11.81 -14.77
CA ALA A 25 2.99 11.53 -14.90
C ALA A 25 2.25 11.90 -13.60
N ARG A 26 0.97 12.24 -13.68
CA ARG A 26 0.17 12.57 -12.48
C ARG A 26 0.21 11.41 -11.47
N THR A 27 0.67 11.71 -10.25
CA THR A 27 0.80 10.73 -9.15
C THR A 27 -0.42 10.70 -8.23
N ALA A 28 -1.18 11.80 -8.17
CA ALA A 28 -2.43 11.95 -7.43
C ALA A 28 -3.64 11.46 -8.24
N VAL A 29 -3.64 10.18 -8.62
CA VAL A 29 -4.76 9.53 -9.33
C VAL A 29 -5.16 8.29 -8.54
N ILE A 30 -6.41 8.24 -8.07
CA ILE A 30 -6.91 7.15 -7.24
C ILE A 30 -7.65 6.14 -8.13
N GLY A 31 -7.25 4.87 -8.09
CA GLY A 31 -8.00 3.74 -8.64
C GLY A 31 -8.90 3.15 -7.56
N LEU A 32 -10.21 3.26 -7.73
CA LEU A 32 -11.22 2.78 -6.80
C LEU A 32 -12.00 1.62 -7.43
N ILE A 33 -12.11 0.50 -6.74
CA ILE A 33 -12.95 -0.64 -7.14
C ILE A 33 -13.97 -0.98 -6.05
N GLY A 34 -15.20 -1.31 -6.44
CA GLY A 34 -16.25 -1.66 -5.51
C GLY A 34 -17.59 -1.96 -6.19
N THR A 35 -18.63 -2.17 -5.37
CA THR A 35 -19.99 -2.45 -5.85
C THR A 35 -20.82 -1.17 -5.89
N ALA A 36 -21.75 -1.12 -6.82
CA ALA A 36 -22.80 -0.10 -6.89
C ALA A 36 -24.00 -0.68 -7.67
N PRO A 37 -24.90 -1.43 -7.02
CA PRO A 37 -26.02 -2.08 -7.70
C PRO A 37 -26.93 -1.10 -8.45
N ASP A 38 -27.18 0.07 -7.84
CA ASP A 38 -28.08 1.11 -8.35
C ASP A 38 -27.47 1.99 -9.45
N ALA A 39 -26.21 1.76 -9.84
CA ALA A 39 -25.54 2.63 -10.80
C ALA A 39 -26.08 2.45 -12.22
N ASP A 40 -26.19 3.56 -12.97
CA ASP A 40 -26.55 3.52 -14.39
C ASP A 40 -25.52 2.66 -15.17
N PRO A 41 -25.93 1.51 -15.74
CA PRO A 41 -25.01 0.60 -16.40
C PRO A 41 -24.41 1.15 -17.70
N LEU A 42 -24.98 2.21 -18.29
CA LEU A 42 -24.43 2.87 -19.47
C LEU A 42 -23.27 3.80 -19.11
N LEU A 43 -23.42 4.53 -18.00
CA LEU A 43 -22.39 5.46 -17.51
C LEU A 43 -21.32 4.74 -16.70
N PHE A 44 -21.71 3.73 -15.92
CA PHE A 44 -20.85 2.89 -15.11
C PHE A 44 -21.01 1.41 -15.48
N PRO A 45 -20.51 1.02 -16.67
CA PRO A 45 -20.52 -0.37 -17.09
C PRO A 45 -19.65 -1.24 -16.19
N LEU A 46 -20.12 -2.46 -15.93
CA LEU A 46 -19.38 -3.44 -15.14
C LEU A 46 -18.00 -3.70 -15.74
N ASN A 47 -16.99 -3.81 -14.86
CA ASN A 47 -15.61 -4.17 -15.18
C ASN A 47 -14.91 -3.25 -16.19
N LYS A 48 -15.40 -2.01 -16.36
CA LYS A 48 -14.73 -1.02 -17.19
C LYS A 48 -14.34 0.19 -16.34
N PRO A 49 -13.11 0.70 -16.50
CA PRO A 49 -12.69 1.89 -15.81
C PRO A 49 -13.45 3.11 -16.33
N VAL A 50 -13.97 3.93 -15.42
CA VAL A 50 -14.64 5.20 -15.70
C VAL A 50 -13.95 6.29 -14.90
N GLN A 51 -13.71 7.45 -15.51
CA GLN A 51 -13.04 8.55 -14.85
C GLN A 51 -14.04 9.52 -14.23
N ILE A 52 -13.81 9.86 -12.96
CA ILE A 52 -14.55 10.86 -12.18
C ILE A 52 -13.59 12.00 -11.87
N LEU A 53 -13.98 13.23 -12.20
CA LEU A 53 -13.18 14.42 -11.94
C LEU A 53 -13.81 15.31 -10.88
N ARG A 54 -15.14 15.28 -10.78
CA ARG A 54 -15.91 16.10 -9.84
C ARG A 54 -16.98 15.24 -9.17
N PRO A 55 -17.48 15.64 -7.97
CA PRO A 55 -18.55 14.92 -7.30
C PRO A 55 -19.80 14.71 -8.16
N GLN A 56 -20.13 15.67 -9.04
CA GLN A 56 -21.31 15.57 -9.91
C GLN A 56 -21.20 14.44 -10.93
N ASP A 57 -19.98 14.05 -11.33
CA ASP A 57 -19.79 12.95 -12.29
C ASP A 57 -20.14 11.59 -11.65
N ALA A 58 -20.23 11.51 -10.32
CA ALA A 58 -20.62 10.33 -9.54
C ALA A 58 -22.14 10.25 -9.22
N ALA A 59 -22.94 11.20 -9.68
CA ALA A 59 -24.34 11.34 -9.26
C ALA A 59 -25.21 10.11 -9.56
N THR A 60 -24.92 9.41 -10.65
CA THR A 60 -25.69 8.24 -11.12
C THR A 60 -25.15 6.90 -10.63
N LEU A 61 -24.30 6.88 -9.60
CA LEU A 61 -23.86 5.63 -8.94
C LEU A 61 -24.93 5.02 -8.01
N GLY A 62 -25.93 5.82 -7.61
CA GLY A 62 -26.94 5.41 -6.62
C GLY A 62 -26.41 5.35 -5.19
N ASN A 63 -27.26 4.95 -4.23
CA ASN A 63 -26.93 4.96 -2.80
C ASN A 63 -26.44 3.58 -2.31
N ALA A 64 -26.81 2.49 -2.97
CA ALA A 64 -26.35 1.16 -2.61
C ALA A 64 -24.89 0.88 -3.02
N GLY A 65 -24.26 -0.05 -2.30
CA GLY A 65 -22.89 -0.49 -2.53
C GLY A 65 -21.83 0.36 -1.81
N THR A 66 -20.59 0.27 -2.26
CA THR A 66 -19.43 0.88 -1.58
C THR A 66 -18.86 2.11 -2.30
N LEU A 67 -19.11 2.24 -3.61
CA LEU A 67 -18.43 3.23 -4.45
C LEU A 67 -18.78 4.68 -4.10
N LYS A 68 -20.07 5.00 -3.92
CA LYS A 68 -20.50 6.38 -3.65
C LYS A 68 -19.89 6.93 -2.36
N ASN A 69 -19.98 6.16 -1.27
CA ASN A 69 -19.44 6.55 0.03
C ASN A 69 -17.91 6.69 0.02
N ALA A 70 -17.21 5.84 -0.74
CA ALA A 70 -15.76 5.96 -0.91
C ALA A 70 -15.36 7.22 -1.71
N ILE A 71 -16.08 7.54 -2.79
CA ILE A 71 -15.84 8.75 -3.61
C ILE A 71 -16.08 10.02 -2.79
N ASP A 72 -17.17 10.06 -2.04
CA ASP A 72 -17.49 11.16 -1.13
C ASP A 72 -16.37 11.35 -0.09
N SER A 73 -15.93 10.25 0.54
CA SER A 73 -14.80 10.26 1.48
C SER A 73 -13.50 10.79 0.88
N ILE A 74 -13.24 10.55 -0.41
CA ILE A 74 -12.08 11.10 -1.12
C ILE A 74 -12.25 12.62 -1.31
N PHE A 75 -13.40 13.05 -1.84
CA PHE A 75 -13.66 14.45 -2.13
C PHE A 75 -13.74 15.33 -0.88
N ASP A 76 -14.12 14.78 0.27
CA ASP A 76 -14.01 15.43 1.58
C ASP A 76 -12.57 15.84 1.92
N GLN A 77 -11.56 15.12 1.39
CA GLN A 77 -10.15 15.41 1.65
C GLN A 77 -9.51 16.24 0.54
N VAL A 78 -9.75 15.86 -0.72
CA VAL A 78 -9.11 16.46 -1.90
C VAL A 78 -9.88 16.20 -3.19
N GLY A 79 -9.92 17.20 -4.08
CA GLY A 79 -10.36 17.02 -5.45
C GLY A 79 -9.23 16.47 -6.33
N CYS A 80 -9.22 15.16 -6.58
CA CYS A 80 -8.29 14.52 -7.51
C CYS A 80 -9.02 13.60 -8.50
N PRO A 81 -8.43 13.28 -9.67
CA PRO A 81 -9.02 12.31 -10.58
C PRO A 81 -9.14 10.92 -9.95
N ILE A 82 -10.33 10.33 -10.06
CA ILE A 82 -10.63 8.97 -9.59
C ILE A 82 -10.96 8.11 -10.81
N ILE A 83 -10.31 6.95 -10.92
CA ILE A 83 -10.63 5.90 -11.87
C ILE A 83 -11.46 4.85 -11.14
N VAL A 84 -12.76 4.81 -11.42
CA VAL A 84 -13.70 3.90 -10.78
C VAL A 84 -13.89 2.66 -11.64
N VAL A 85 -13.83 1.50 -11.01
CA VAL A 85 -14.21 0.20 -11.60
C VAL A 85 -15.38 -0.34 -10.79
N ARG A 86 -16.53 -0.47 -11.43
CA ARG A 86 -17.71 -1.11 -10.83
C ARG A 86 -17.66 -2.62 -11.07
N VAL A 87 -17.87 -3.39 -10.02
CA VAL A 87 -18.07 -4.85 -10.11
C VAL A 87 -19.46 -5.25 -9.64
N GLU A 88 -19.89 -6.44 -10.06
CA GLU A 88 -21.16 -7.01 -9.63
C GLU A 88 -21.08 -7.48 -8.19
N GLU A 89 -22.11 -7.19 -7.40
CA GLU A 89 -22.25 -7.70 -6.04
C GLU A 89 -22.77 -9.13 -6.07
N GLY A 90 -22.03 -10.06 -5.46
CA GLY A 90 -22.45 -11.46 -5.36
C GLY A 90 -23.47 -11.68 -4.23
N GLU A 91 -24.15 -12.81 -4.23
CA GLU A 91 -25.06 -13.19 -3.13
C GLU A 91 -24.27 -13.45 -1.83
N THR A 92 -23.01 -13.85 -1.98
CA THR A 92 -22.07 -14.05 -0.87
C THR A 92 -20.86 -13.13 -0.98
N THR A 93 -20.19 -12.90 0.16
CA THR A 93 -18.90 -12.19 0.19
C THR A 93 -17.84 -12.87 -0.68
N ALA A 94 -17.86 -14.21 -0.76
CA ALA A 94 -16.93 -14.97 -1.57
C ALA A 94 -17.14 -14.76 -3.08
N GLU A 95 -18.38 -14.71 -3.53
CA GLU A 95 -18.71 -14.38 -4.92
C GLU A 95 -18.33 -12.93 -5.25
N THR A 96 -18.58 -12.01 -4.33
CA THR A 96 -18.15 -10.61 -4.50
C THR A 96 -16.63 -10.50 -4.59
N TRP A 97 -15.86 -11.24 -3.79
CA TRP A 97 -14.41 -11.33 -3.95
C TRP A 97 -13.99 -11.90 -5.30
N SER A 98 -14.67 -12.93 -5.80
CA SER A 98 -14.42 -13.48 -7.13
C SER A 98 -14.57 -12.41 -8.22
N ASN A 99 -15.64 -11.61 -8.15
CA ASN A 99 -15.88 -10.51 -9.08
C ASN A 99 -14.85 -9.37 -8.95
N LEU A 100 -14.40 -9.07 -7.72
CA LEU A 100 -13.35 -8.08 -7.47
C LEU A 100 -11.99 -8.52 -7.97
N ILE A 101 -11.64 -9.80 -7.81
CA ILE A 101 -10.42 -10.38 -8.37
C ILE A 101 -10.46 -10.28 -9.90
N GLY A 102 -11.55 -10.76 -10.49
CA GLY A 102 -11.75 -10.76 -11.93
C GLY A 102 -10.75 -11.65 -12.68
N ASP A 103 -10.54 -11.34 -13.96
CA ASP A 103 -9.71 -12.11 -14.88
C ASP A 103 -8.66 -11.23 -15.55
N GLN A 104 -7.43 -11.74 -15.61
CA GLN A 104 -6.27 -11.01 -16.11
C GLN A 104 -6.35 -10.76 -17.63
N THR A 105 -6.98 -11.67 -18.38
CA THR A 105 -7.10 -11.64 -19.84
C THR A 105 -8.26 -10.77 -20.30
N ALA A 106 -9.38 -10.83 -19.59
CA ALA A 106 -10.57 -10.03 -19.85
C ALA A 106 -10.48 -8.60 -19.27
N PHE A 107 -9.46 -8.33 -18.44
CA PHE A 107 -9.29 -7.07 -17.72
C PHE A 107 -10.52 -6.72 -16.86
N THR A 108 -11.00 -7.68 -16.08
CA THR A 108 -12.13 -7.50 -15.15
C THR A 108 -11.63 -7.39 -13.71
N GLY A 109 -12.49 -6.93 -12.79
CA GLY A 109 -12.09 -6.73 -11.39
C GLY A 109 -10.92 -5.76 -11.24
N VAL A 110 -9.98 -6.06 -10.34
CA VAL A 110 -8.76 -5.25 -10.10
C VAL A 110 -7.88 -5.14 -11.33
N HIS A 111 -7.95 -6.12 -12.24
CA HIS A 111 -7.19 -6.12 -13.48
C HIS A 111 -7.65 -5.03 -14.46
N ALA A 112 -8.89 -4.51 -14.31
CA ALA A 112 -9.43 -3.43 -15.13
C ALA A 112 -8.62 -2.12 -15.01
N PHE A 113 -7.96 -1.87 -13.87
CA PHE A 113 -7.09 -0.71 -13.69
C PHE A 113 -5.95 -0.66 -14.72
N ARG A 114 -5.48 -1.82 -15.21
CA ARG A 114 -4.42 -1.90 -16.21
C ARG A 114 -4.85 -1.39 -17.59
N ARG A 115 -6.16 -1.40 -17.88
CA ARG A 115 -6.71 -0.92 -19.16
C ARG A 115 -6.96 0.58 -19.16
N ALA A 116 -6.98 1.25 -18.01
CA ALA A 116 -7.28 2.68 -17.90
C ALA A 116 -6.47 3.55 -18.89
N SER A 117 -5.14 3.34 -18.95
CA SER A 117 -4.27 4.08 -19.88
C SER A 117 -4.58 3.81 -21.35
N SER A 118 -4.90 2.56 -21.71
CA SER A 118 -5.25 2.16 -23.08
C SER A 118 -6.60 2.71 -23.51
N ASP A 119 -7.52 2.89 -22.57
CA ASP A 119 -8.83 3.52 -22.78
C ASP A 119 -8.75 5.06 -22.83
N GLY A 120 -7.53 5.64 -22.75
CA GLY A 120 -7.30 7.09 -22.79
C GLY A 120 -7.54 7.81 -21.46
N LEU A 121 -7.69 7.06 -20.36
CA LEU A 121 -7.88 7.59 -19.01
C LEU A 121 -6.55 7.80 -18.29
N TYR A 122 -6.58 8.50 -17.16
CA TYR A 122 -5.38 8.61 -16.31
C TYR A 122 -5.00 7.26 -15.70
N LYS A 123 -3.68 7.01 -15.63
CA LYS A 123 -3.13 5.82 -14.98
C LYS A 123 -3.29 5.96 -13.45
N PRO A 124 -4.01 5.05 -12.77
CA PRO A 124 -4.16 5.13 -11.32
C PRO A 124 -2.84 4.77 -10.62
N LYS A 125 -2.52 5.52 -9.56
CA LYS A 125 -1.27 5.44 -8.78
C LYS A 125 -1.48 5.15 -7.29
N LEU A 126 -2.72 5.26 -6.84
CA LEU A 126 -3.19 4.99 -5.49
C LEU A 126 -4.38 4.05 -5.62
N LEU A 127 -4.24 2.76 -5.31
CA LEU A 127 -5.31 1.77 -5.51
C LEU A 127 -6.03 1.50 -4.19
N ILE A 128 -7.35 1.35 -4.24
CA ILE A 128 -8.18 1.02 -3.07
C ILE A 128 -9.32 0.09 -3.47
N ALA A 129 -9.66 -0.83 -2.58
CA ALA A 129 -10.84 -1.70 -2.66
C ALA A 129 -11.65 -1.61 -1.34
N PRO A 130 -12.31 -0.46 -1.09
CA PRO A 130 -12.83 -0.11 0.23
C PRO A 130 -13.85 -1.12 0.73
N GLY A 131 -13.62 -1.66 1.91
CA GLY A 131 -14.57 -2.58 2.56
C GLY A 131 -14.53 -4.01 2.01
N PHE A 132 -13.54 -4.35 1.16
CA PHE A 132 -13.38 -5.72 0.66
C PHE A 132 -12.05 -6.38 1.02
N THR A 133 -11.15 -5.66 1.69
CA THR A 133 -9.81 -6.17 2.03
C THR A 133 -9.68 -6.62 3.50
N GLN A 134 -10.56 -6.16 4.39
CA GLN A 134 -10.45 -6.33 5.84
C GLN A 134 -10.74 -7.75 6.35
N THR A 135 -11.48 -8.54 5.58
CA THR A 135 -11.91 -9.89 5.96
C THR A 135 -11.27 -10.93 5.05
N SER A 136 -10.93 -12.10 5.58
CA SER A 136 -10.38 -13.22 4.81
C SER A 136 -11.42 -14.35 4.62
N PRO A 137 -11.27 -15.21 3.59
CA PRO A 137 -12.08 -16.40 3.42
C PRO A 137 -12.01 -17.39 4.58
N ALA A 138 -12.92 -18.37 4.57
CA ALA A 138 -12.96 -19.44 5.55
C ALA A 138 -11.75 -20.39 5.42
N ASP A 139 -11.00 -20.50 6.51
CA ASP A 139 -9.66 -21.11 6.50
C ASP A 139 -9.64 -22.61 6.80
N GLY A 140 -8.47 -23.21 6.56
CA GLY A 140 -8.15 -24.59 6.95
C GLY A 140 -7.61 -24.67 8.38
N ILE A 141 -7.46 -25.88 8.90
CA ILE A 141 -6.85 -26.14 10.20
C ILE A 141 -5.34 -25.89 10.12
N ALA A 142 -4.82 -24.96 10.91
CA ALA A 142 -3.38 -24.68 10.99
C ALA A 142 -2.65 -25.62 11.96
N SER A 143 -3.25 -25.91 13.11
CA SER A 143 -2.64 -26.74 14.14
C SER A 143 -3.68 -27.45 14.98
N ILE A 144 -3.32 -28.59 15.56
CA ILE A 144 -4.14 -29.28 16.55
C ILE A 144 -3.31 -29.47 17.83
N ASN A 145 -3.72 -28.79 18.90
CA ASN A 145 -3.04 -28.80 20.17
C ASN A 145 -3.64 -29.88 21.08
N VAL A 146 -2.83 -30.86 21.48
CA VAL A 146 -3.25 -31.88 22.46
C VAL A 146 -3.38 -31.22 23.83
N THR A 147 -4.58 -31.26 24.40
CA THR A 147 -4.89 -30.70 25.72
C THR A 147 -4.75 -31.77 26.81
N ALA A 148 -5.07 -33.03 26.50
CA ALA A 148 -4.75 -34.19 27.31
C ALA A 148 -4.37 -35.36 26.39
N GLY A 149 -3.23 -36.01 26.66
CA GLY A 149 -2.75 -37.14 25.84
C GLY A 149 -3.53 -38.44 26.02
N GLY A 150 -4.35 -38.53 27.07
CA GLY A 150 -5.12 -39.73 27.42
C GLY A 150 -4.25 -40.94 27.77
N THR A 151 -4.89 -42.10 27.88
CA THR A 151 -4.22 -43.39 28.12
C THR A 151 -4.80 -44.49 27.25
N GLY A 152 -3.99 -45.51 26.95
CA GLY A 152 -4.43 -46.71 26.23
C GLY A 152 -4.37 -46.61 24.70
N TYR A 153 -3.81 -45.53 24.15
CA TYR A 153 -3.69 -45.31 22.71
C TYR A 153 -2.55 -46.14 22.10
N ASP A 154 -2.66 -46.43 20.80
CA ASP A 154 -1.69 -47.18 20.02
C ASP A 154 -1.55 -46.56 18.63
N ALA A 155 -0.33 -46.48 18.09
CA ALA A 155 -0.06 -45.74 16.86
C ALA A 155 -0.83 -46.30 15.65
N ASP A 156 -1.07 -47.61 15.58
CA ASP A 156 -1.66 -48.25 14.40
C ASP A 156 -3.20 -48.14 14.39
N THR A 157 -3.82 -47.86 15.54
CA THR A 157 -5.28 -47.81 15.69
C THR A 157 -5.83 -46.43 16.00
N THR A 158 -4.96 -45.45 16.28
CA THR A 158 -5.38 -44.09 16.62
C THR A 158 -5.70 -43.30 15.37
N THR A 159 -6.94 -42.81 15.26
CA THR A 159 -7.38 -41.94 14.18
C THR A 159 -7.82 -40.59 14.74
N VAL A 160 -7.53 -39.53 13.99
CA VAL A 160 -7.92 -38.15 14.32
C VAL A 160 -8.84 -37.64 13.23
N ALA A 161 -10.09 -37.36 13.59
CA ALA A 161 -11.06 -36.73 12.71
C ALA A 161 -11.28 -35.28 13.14
N VAL A 162 -11.17 -34.36 12.19
CA VAL A 162 -11.60 -32.97 12.39
C VAL A 162 -13.06 -32.87 11.95
N THR A 163 -13.90 -32.34 12.83
CA THR A 163 -15.33 -32.11 12.61
C THR A 163 -15.63 -30.61 12.57
N GLY A 164 -16.72 -30.20 11.92
CA GLY A 164 -17.11 -28.80 11.79
C GLY A 164 -17.77 -28.50 10.45
N THR A 165 -17.87 -27.21 10.11
CA THR A 165 -18.45 -26.73 8.85
C THR A 165 -17.51 -26.86 7.64
N GLY A 166 -16.22 -27.12 7.87
CA GLY A 166 -15.21 -27.29 6.83
C GLY A 166 -15.01 -28.74 6.38
N SER A 167 -14.22 -28.93 5.32
CA SER A 167 -13.96 -30.23 4.70
C SER A 167 -12.48 -30.41 4.32
N GLY A 168 -12.05 -31.68 4.22
CA GLY A 168 -10.75 -32.04 3.68
C GLY A 168 -9.55 -31.92 4.62
N ALA A 169 -9.76 -31.64 5.91
CA ALA A 169 -8.67 -31.69 6.89
C ALA A 169 -8.28 -33.14 7.19
N VAL A 170 -6.98 -33.42 7.19
CA VAL A 170 -6.40 -34.73 7.53
C VAL A 170 -5.33 -34.52 8.59
N ALA A 171 -5.46 -35.23 9.70
CA ALA A 171 -4.52 -35.15 10.82
C ALA A 171 -4.13 -36.55 11.32
N GLU A 172 -2.95 -36.65 11.92
CA GLU A 172 -2.35 -37.89 12.39
C GLU A 172 -1.84 -37.72 13.82
N ALA A 173 -2.18 -38.64 14.72
CA ALA A 173 -1.71 -38.61 16.09
C ALA A 173 -0.32 -39.27 16.22
N VAL A 174 0.56 -38.65 17.00
CA VAL A 174 1.82 -39.24 17.45
C VAL A 174 1.59 -39.81 18.84
N VAL A 175 1.78 -41.11 18.99
CA VAL A 175 1.57 -41.84 20.24
C VAL A 175 2.93 -42.28 20.80
N ALA A 176 3.19 -42.01 22.08
CA ALA A 176 4.34 -42.54 22.81
C ALA A 176 3.88 -43.08 24.17
N GLU A 177 4.38 -44.25 24.55
CA GLU A 177 4.08 -44.90 25.84
C GLU A 177 2.57 -45.03 26.17
N GLY A 178 1.73 -45.14 25.13
CA GLY A 178 0.28 -45.29 25.29
C GLY A 178 -0.52 -43.99 25.44
N ALA A 179 0.14 -42.82 25.28
CA ALA A 179 -0.49 -41.50 25.30
C ALA A 179 -0.19 -40.72 24.01
N ILE A 180 -1.09 -39.83 23.61
CA ILE A 180 -0.90 -38.95 22.45
C ILE A 180 -0.03 -37.77 22.86
N THR A 181 1.13 -37.62 22.21
CA THR A 181 2.09 -36.55 22.49
C THR A 181 1.95 -35.37 21.55
N ALA A 182 1.51 -35.59 20.31
CA ALA A 182 1.25 -34.54 19.33
C ALA A 182 0.21 -34.97 18.30
N ILE A 183 -0.40 -34.01 17.60
CA ILE A 183 -1.24 -34.27 16.43
C ILE A 183 -0.71 -33.41 15.28
N ILE A 184 -0.33 -34.06 14.17
CA ILE A 184 0.24 -33.43 12.99
C ILE A 184 -0.86 -33.27 11.94
N VAL A 185 -1.09 -32.04 11.49
CA VAL A 185 -1.99 -31.76 10.37
C VAL A 185 -1.26 -32.05 9.06
N ARG A 186 -1.74 -33.02 8.28
CA ARG A 186 -1.18 -33.39 6.95
C ARG A 186 -1.83 -32.60 5.82
N LYS A 187 -3.13 -32.30 5.96
CA LYS A 187 -3.88 -31.42 5.05
C LYS A 187 -4.76 -30.51 5.90
N ALA A 188 -4.69 -29.21 5.68
CA ALA A 188 -5.46 -28.23 6.45
C ALA A 188 -6.97 -28.28 6.15
N GLY A 189 -7.37 -28.75 4.96
CA GLY A 189 -8.75 -28.60 4.49
C GLY A 189 -9.09 -27.14 4.19
N TYR A 190 -10.39 -26.84 4.06
CA TYR A 190 -10.91 -25.50 3.81
C TYR A 190 -12.34 -25.35 4.36
N GLY A 191 -12.81 -24.11 4.53
CA GLY A 191 -14.20 -23.84 4.87
C GLY A 191 -14.55 -23.96 6.36
N TYR A 192 -13.56 -24.01 7.26
CA TYR A 192 -13.84 -24.06 8.70
C TYR A 192 -14.19 -22.65 9.20
N THR A 193 -15.49 -22.37 9.35
CA THR A 193 -16.03 -21.05 9.75
C THR A 193 -16.44 -20.94 11.22
N GLY A 194 -16.55 -22.08 11.92
CA GLY A 194 -16.82 -22.15 13.36
C GLY A 194 -15.74 -22.92 14.09
N THR A 195 -15.85 -23.09 15.41
CA THR A 195 -14.86 -23.85 16.19
C THR A 195 -14.80 -25.31 15.72
N PRO A 196 -13.68 -25.76 15.11
CA PRO A 196 -13.55 -27.13 14.63
C PRO A 196 -13.41 -28.07 15.82
N GLY A 197 -14.18 -29.17 15.81
CA GLY A 197 -14.06 -30.23 16.80
C GLY A 197 -12.97 -31.21 16.41
N VAL A 198 -12.28 -31.79 17.40
CA VAL A 198 -11.31 -32.87 17.17
C VAL A 198 -11.80 -34.11 17.87
N THR A 199 -12.05 -35.17 17.10
CA THR A 199 -12.44 -36.48 17.63
C THR A 199 -11.27 -37.43 17.46
N ILE A 200 -10.80 -37.95 18.59
CA ILE A 200 -9.70 -38.92 18.65
C ILE A 200 -10.31 -40.28 18.96
N THR A 201 -10.11 -41.25 18.08
CA THR A 201 -10.59 -42.63 18.28
C THR A 201 -9.40 -43.58 18.35
N GLY A 202 -9.36 -44.45 19.36
CA GLY A 202 -8.33 -45.47 19.54
C GLY A 202 -8.95 -46.86 19.81
N LYS A 203 -8.09 -47.85 20.12
CA LYS A 203 -8.54 -49.21 20.48
C LYS A 203 -9.38 -49.25 21.77
N ALA A 204 -10.06 -50.36 22.00
CA ALA A 204 -10.81 -50.60 23.25
C ALA A 204 -9.93 -50.38 24.49
N GLY A 205 -10.40 -49.55 25.42
CA GLY A 205 -9.65 -49.13 26.62
C GLY A 205 -8.93 -47.79 26.49
N SER A 206 -8.91 -47.17 25.30
CA SER A 206 -8.42 -45.80 25.11
C SER A 206 -9.41 -44.79 25.71
N LYS A 207 -8.92 -43.84 26.51
CA LYS A 207 -9.75 -42.83 27.16
C LYS A 207 -9.00 -41.53 27.45
N ASP A 208 -9.78 -40.48 27.69
CA ASP A 208 -9.34 -39.19 28.24
C ASP A 208 -8.36 -38.38 27.35
N ALA A 209 -8.24 -38.67 26.06
CA ALA A 209 -7.52 -37.78 25.14
C ALA A 209 -8.42 -36.63 24.66
N THR A 210 -7.89 -35.42 24.72
CA THR A 210 -8.57 -34.21 24.22
C THR A 210 -7.60 -33.35 23.43
N ALA A 211 -8.08 -32.72 22.38
CA ALA A 211 -7.30 -31.81 21.55
C ALA A 211 -8.17 -30.69 21.00
N THR A 212 -7.55 -29.55 20.72
CA THR A 212 -8.20 -28.35 20.20
C THR A 212 -7.59 -28.01 18.85
N ALA A 213 -8.42 -27.86 17.82
CA ALA A 213 -7.99 -27.43 16.50
C ALA A 213 -8.05 -25.90 16.39
N ASN A 214 -6.98 -25.31 15.85
CA ASN A 214 -6.90 -23.88 15.56
C ASN A 214 -7.01 -23.69 14.06
N ILE A 215 -7.90 -22.78 13.65
CA ILE A 215 -8.04 -22.36 12.25
C ILE A 215 -6.87 -21.44 11.92
N GLY A 216 -6.29 -21.61 10.72
CA GLY A 216 -5.25 -20.73 10.21
C GLY A 216 -5.78 -19.35 9.84
N SER A 217 -4.88 -18.46 9.46
CA SER A 217 -5.25 -17.19 8.84
C SER A 217 -4.71 -17.16 7.42
N VAL A 218 -5.56 -16.89 6.43
CA VAL A 218 -5.11 -16.63 5.05
C VAL A 218 -5.25 -15.16 4.69
N MET A 219 -4.47 -14.76 3.68
CA MET A 219 -4.57 -13.42 3.11
C MET A 219 -5.90 -13.25 2.39
N ASN A 220 -6.46 -12.04 2.46
CA ASN A 220 -7.59 -11.67 1.61
C ASN A 220 -7.22 -11.80 0.12
N PRO A 221 -8.05 -12.44 -0.71
CA PRO A 221 -7.69 -12.76 -2.09
C PRO A 221 -7.67 -11.52 -3.01
N VAL A 222 -8.44 -10.47 -2.69
CA VAL A 222 -8.38 -9.19 -3.41
C VAL A 222 -7.03 -8.51 -3.16
N VAL A 223 -6.51 -8.56 -1.93
CA VAL A 223 -5.17 -8.02 -1.61
C VAL A 223 -4.07 -8.80 -2.33
N ALA A 224 -4.17 -10.13 -2.37
CA ALA A 224 -3.22 -10.97 -3.09
C ALA A 224 -3.12 -10.59 -4.58
N GLU A 225 -4.25 -10.35 -5.24
CA GLU A 225 -4.29 -9.93 -6.64
C GLU A 225 -3.87 -8.46 -6.84
N LEU A 226 -4.26 -7.56 -5.93
CA LEU A 226 -3.85 -6.16 -5.94
C LEU A 226 -2.33 -6.00 -5.89
N MET A 227 -1.59 -6.89 -5.20
CA MET A 227 -0.13 -6.87 -5.19
C MET A 227 0.46 -6.96 -6.60
N GLY A 228 -0.04 -7.91 -7.42
CA GLY A 228 0.42 -8.09 -8.79
C GLY A 228 0.02 -6.94 -9.72
N VAL A 229 -1.19 -6.39 -9.53
CA VAL A 229 -1.67 -5.23 -10.30
C VAL A 229 -0.88 -3.96 -9.95
N ALA A 230 -0.63 -3.72 -8.67
CA ALA A 230 0.09 -2.55 -8.18
C ALA A 230 1.54 -2.53 -8.69
N GLU A 231 2.21 -3.68 -8.74
CA GLU A 231 3.56 -3.77 -9.30
C GLU A 231 3.59 -3.39 -10.79
N LYS A 232 2.68 -3.96 -11.60
CA LYS A 232 2.58 -3.66 -13.04
C LYS A 232 2.29 -2.18 -13.30
N LEU A 233 1.47 -1.56 -12.46
CA LEU A 233 1.12 -0.14 -12.59
C LEU A 233 2.15 0.82 -11.99
N LYS A 234 3.15 0.31 -11.25
CA LYS A 234 4.02 1.13 -10.39
C LYS A 234 3.15 2.05 -9.50
N ALA A 235 2.22 1.43 -8.80
CA ALA A 235 1.23 2.06 -7.93
C ALA A 235 1.36 1.51 -6.50
N VAL A 236 0.75 2.19 -5.54
CA VAL A 236 0.63 1.72 -4.15
C VAL A 236 -0.85 1.50 -3.85
N ALA A 237 -1.19 0.37 -3.23
CA ALA A 237 -2.53 0.08 -2.78
C ALA A 237 -2.68 0.30 -1.27
N TYR A 238 -3.70 1.05 -0.89
CA TYR A 238 -4.12 1.18 0.51
C TYR A 238 -5.23 0.17 0.77
N VAL A 239 -5.00 -0.72 1.72
CA VAL A 239 -5.93 -1.82 2.05
C VAL A 239 -6.43 -1.65 3.47
N ASP A 240 -7.73 -1.82 3.68
CA ASP A 240 -8.35 -1.79 5.00
C ASP A 240 -7.92 -3.02 5.82
N GLY A 241 -7.58 -2.80 7.09
CA GLY A 241 -7.35 -3.85 8.08
C GLY A 241 -8.64 -4.29 8.79
N PRO A 242 -8.56 -5.36 9.61
CA PRO A 242 -9.72 -6.07 10.16
C PRO A 242 -10.56 -5.26 11.14
N ASP A 243 -10.01 -4.21 11.77
CA ASP A 243 -10.72 -3.32 12.70
C ASP A 243 -11.29 -4.02 13.96
N THR A 244 -10.81 -5.21 14.30
CA THR A 244 -11.25 -5.98 15.47
C THR A 244 -10.35 -5.76 16.70
N THR A 245 -9.10 -6.20 16.63
CA THR A 245 -8.10 -6.03 17.70
C THR A 245 -6.75 -5.66 17.11
N ASP A 246 -5.87 -5.04 17.92
CA ASP A 246 -4.49 -4.73 17.52
C ASP A 246 -3.75 -6.00 17.07
N GLN A 247 -3.94 -7.10 17.79
CA GLN A 247 -3.32 -8.38 17.47
C GLN A 247 -3.82 -8.93 16.13
N ALA A 248 -5.11 -8.79 15.82
CA ALA A 248 -5.68 -9.22 14.54
C ALA A 248 -5.12 -8.39 13.38
N ALA A 249 -4.93 -7.08 13.57
CA ALA A 249 -4.31 -6.21 12.56
C ALA A 249 -2.85 -6.60 12.29
N VAL A 250 -2.09 -6.91 13.33
CA VAL A 250 -0.69 -7.39 13.22
C VAL A 250 -0.61 -8.76 12.55
N GLN A 251 -1.50 -9.69 12.92
CA GLN A 251 -1.59 -11.01 12.27
C GLN A 251 -1.94 -10.88 10.79
N TYR A 252 -2.93 -10.06 10.46
CA TYR A 252 -3.31 -9.77 9.08
C TYR A 252 -2.14 -9.19 8.28
N ARG A 253 -1.40 -8.23 8.85
CA ARG A 253 -0.16 -7.72 8.26
C ARG A 253 0.86 -8.81 8.03
N GLY A 254 1.02 -9.74 8.98
CA GLY A 254 2.00 -10.83 8.91
C GLY A 254 1.87 -11.73 7.68
N LEU A 255 0.69 -11.74 7.05
CA LEU A 255 0.42 -12.52 5.84
C LEU A 255 0.92 -11.82 4.56
N ILE A 256 1.12 -10.50 4.59
CA ILE A 256 1.40 -9.66 3.42
C ILE A 256 2.87 -9.27 3.38
N ASN A 257 3.52 -9.56 2.24
CA ASN A 257 4.88 -9.09 1.95
C ASN A 257 4.90 -8.35 0.61
N SER A 258 4.82 -7.01 0.66
CA SER A 258 4.84 -6.18 -0.54
C SER A 258 5.21 -4.73 -0.22
N GLY A 259 6.18 -4.19 -0.95
CA GLY A 259 6.47 -2.74 -0.95
C GLY A 259 5.40 -1.89 -1.65
N ARG A 260 4.32 -2.51 -2.13
CA ARG A 260 3.20 -1.85 -2.83
C ARG A 260 1.93 -1.78 -2.01
N ILE A 261 1.87 -2.45 -0.87
CA ILE A 261 0.67 -2.49 -0.02
C ILE A 261 0.92 -1.68 1.25
N ALA A 262 -0.05 -0.87 1.64
CA ALA A 262 -0.08 -0.16 2.91
C ALA A 262 -1.40 -0.49 3.63
N ILE A 263 -1.31 -1.05 4.83
CA ILE A 263 -2.50 -1.41 5.63
C ILE A 263 -2.98 -0.17 6.38
N CYS A 264 -4.28 0.06 6.35
CA CYS A 264 -5.01 1.15 6.99
C CYS A 264 -5.93 0.56 8.05
N ASP A 265 -5.64 0.79 9.32
CA ASP A 265 -6.42 0.27 10.43
C ASP A 265 -6.33 1.26 11.60
N PRO A 266 -7.45 1.71 12.19
CA PRO A 266 -8.81 1.15 12.17
C PRO A 266 -9.72 1.69 11.05
N LYS A 267 -10.99 1.28 11.06
CA LYS A 267 -12.07 1.95 10.30
C LYS A 267 -12.37 3.34 10.87
N ILE A 268 -12.89 4.21 10.01
CA ILE A 268 -13.39 5.52 10.41
C ILE A 268 -14.86 5.43 10.81
N LEU A 269 -15.35 6.39 11.58
CA LEU A 269 -16.77 6.61 11.81
C LEU A 269 -17.25 7.79 10.97
N LYS A 270 -18.26 7.56 10.15
CA LYS A 270 -18.99 8.59 9.41
C LYS A 270 -20.44 8.64 9.87
N PHE A 271 -21.03 9.83 9.85
CA PHE A 271 -22.45 9.98 10.12
C PHE A 271 -23.23 9.63 8.86
N ASP A 272 -24.02 8.56 8.93
CA ASP A 272 -24.93 8.14 7.88
C ASP A 272 -26.25 8.91 8.02
N THR A 273 -26.60 9.68 6.99
CA THR A 273 -27.80 10.53 6.98
C THR A 273 -29.10 9.77 6.67
N GLU A 274 -29.01 8.51 6.21
CA GLU A 274 -30.19 7.65 6.03
C GLU A 274 -30.51 6.89 7.32
N LEU A 275 -29.48 6.47 8.06
CA LEU A 275 -29.62 5.77 9.35
C LEU A 275 -29.63 6.69 10.57
N ASP A 276 -29.36 7.99 10.39
CA ASP A 276 -29.21 8.99 11.45
C ASP A 276 -28.23 8.56 12.56
N ALA A 277 -27.16 7.85 12.19
CA ALA A 277 -26.24 7.22 13.12
C ALA A 277 -24.78 7.26 12.63
N ASN A 278 -23.84 7.19 13.57
CA ASN A 278 -22.43 6.99 13.24
C ASN A 278 -22.19 5.53 12.86
N VAL A 279 -21.77 5.28 11.63
CA VAL A 279 -21.53 3.93 11.09
C VAL A 279 -20.05 3.75 10.76
N PRO A 280 -19.46 2.57 11.04
CA PRO A 280 -18.10 2.25 10.61
C PRO A 280 -17.97 2.20 9.09
N ALA A 281 -17.01 2.94 8.55
CA ALA A 281 -16.68 2.98 7.13
C ALA A 281 -15.20 2.64 6.90
N PRO A 282 -14.83 2.08 5.72
CA PRO A 282 -13.45 1.79 5.36
C PRO A 282 -12.55 3.04 5.43
N SER A 283 -11.31 2.88 5.89
CA SER A 283 -10.37 4.00 6.06
C SER A 283 -9.44 4.20 4.85
N SER A 284 -9.29 3.19 3.99
CA SER A 284 -8.46 3.22 2.78
C SER A 284 -8.74 4.41 1.84
N PRO A 285 -9.99 4.90 1.64
CA PRO A 285 -10.24 6.09 0.83
C PRO A 285 -9.59 7.34 1.42
N ILE A 286 -9.59 7.50 2.75
CA ILE A 286 -9.00 8.65 3.43
C ILE A 286 -7.48 8.64 3.30
N PHE A 287 -6.85 7.49 3.51
CA PHE A 287 -5.39 7.35 3.36
C PHE A 287 -4.95 7.66 1.92
N ALA A 288 -5.62 7.10 0.92
CA ALA A 288 -5.35 7.39 -0.48
C ALA A 288 -5.57 8.87 -0.80
N ALA A 289 -6.65 9.47 -0.32
CA ALA A 289 -6.97 10.87 -0.58
C ALA A 289 -5.98 11.83 0.10
N LYS A 290 -5.52 11.56 1.33
CA LYS A 290 -4.48 12.37 1.97
C LYS A 290 -3.13 12.23 1.30
N GLN A 291 -2.77 11.04 0.84
CA GLN A 291 -1.57 10.88 0.02
C GLN A 291 -1.70 11.68 -1.30
N ALA A 292 -2.84 11.59 -1.99
CA ALA A 292 -3.10 12.38 -3.19
C ALA A 292 -3.05 13.90 -2.93
N LYS A 293 -3.54 14.35 -1.77
CA LYS A 293 -3.42 15.74 -1.34
C LYS A 293 -1.96 16.17 -1.20
N MET A 294 -1.13 15.36 -0.56
CA MET A 294 0.28 15.69 -0.40
C MET A 294 1.03 15.73 -1.72
N ASP A 295 0.72 14.80 -2.62
CA ASP A 295 1.25 14.79 -3.98
C ASP A 295 0.94 16.10 -4.74
N LEU A 296 -0.23 16.70 -4.52
CA LEU A 296 -0.66 17.95 -5.18
C LEU A 296 -0.12 19.21 -4.51
N GLU A 297 -0.07 19.24 -3.17
CA GLU A 297 0.29 20.45 -2.41
C GLU A 297 1.78 20.58 -2.13
N GLN A 298 2.48 19.47 -1.91
CA GLN A 298 3.89 19.45 -1.50
C GLN A 298 4.79 18.63 -2.44
N GLY A 299 4.22 17.70 -3.20
CA GLY A 299 4.93 16.80 -4.11
C GLY A 299 4.87 15.34 -3.65
N PHE A 300 5.05 14.41 -4.59
CA PHE A 300 4.90 12.97 -4.36
C PHE A 300 5.93 12.34 -3.42
N TRP A 301 6.99 13.08 -3.07
CA TRP A 301 8.01 12.70 -2.09
C TRP A 301 7.57 12.98 -0.64
N TRP A 302 6.45 13.66 -0.42
CA TRP A 302 5.85 13.82 0.89
C TRP A 302 4.94 12.65 1.24
N SER A 303 4.95 12.25 2.51
CA SER A 303 4.00 11.25 3.02
C SER A 303 2.68 11.88 3.42
N GLY A 304 1.57 11.17 3.21
CA GLY A 304 0.25 11.52 3.74
C GLY A 304 0.10 11.41 5.27
N SER A 305 1.13 10.99 6.00
CA SER A 305 1.12 10.89 7.47
C SER A 305 1.23 12.25 8.17
N ASN A 306 0.73 12.33 9.41
CA ASN A 306 0.64 13.55 10.22
C ASN A 306 -0.17 14.69 9.56
N VAL A 307 -1.11 14.33 8.69
CA VAL A 307 -2.03 15.26 8.02
C VAL A 307 -3.42 15.12 8.65
N GLY A 308 -4.03 16.25 9.01
CA GLY A 308 -5.36 16.30 9.60
C GLY A 308 -6.45 15.79 8.66
N ILE A 309 -7.44 15.08 9.19
CA ILE A 309 -8.53 14.44 8.45
C ILE A 309 -9.82 15.27 8.57
N SER A 310 -10.56 15.34 7.46
CA SER A 310 -11.86 16.02 7.37
C SER A 310 -12.97 14.98 7.15
N GLY A 311 -14.23 15.33 7.42
CA GLY A 311 -15.36 14.45 7.08
C GLY A 311 -15.50 13.16 7.91
N ILE A 312 -14.78 13.03 9.03
CA ILE A 312 -14.94 11.91 9.97
C ILE A 312 -15.38 12.41 11.34
N VAL A 313 -16.17 11.59 12.03
CA VAL A 313 -16.64 11.86 13.40
C VAL A 313 -15.74 11.19 14.44
N GLY A 314 -15.07 10.12 14.04
CA GLY A 314 -14.15 9.38 14.90
C GLY A 314 -13.50 8.20 14.19
N VAL A 315 -12.90 7.33 14.97
CA VAL A 315 -12.39 6.02 14.56
C VAL A 315 -13.19 4.95 15.28
N ASN A 316 -13.48 3.83 14.62
CA ASN A 316 -14.33 2.79 15.19
C ASN A 316 -13.65 2.12 16.40
N ARG A 317 -12.36 1.84 16.27
CA ARG A 317 -11.49 1.40 17.36
C ARG A 317 -10.49 2.52 17.70
N PRO A 318 -10.66 3.22 18.83
CA PRO A 318 -9.74 4.27 19.25
C PRO A 318 -8.30 3.74 19.38
N ILE A 319 -7.35 4.44 18.74
CA ILE A 319 -5.93 4.18 18.88
C ILE A 319 -5.30 5.32 19.66
N GLU A 320 -4.68 4.99 20.78
CA GLU A 320 -3.94 5.92 21.61
C GLU A 320 -2.57 6.23 21.00
N TYR A 321 -2.23 7.52 20.95
CA TYR A 321 -0.90 7.96 20.56
C TYR A 321 0.12 7.61 21.66
N GLY A 322 1.26 7.07 21.27
CA GLY A 322 2.24 6.48 22.19
C GLY A 322 2.33 4.97 21.99
N ASP A 323 2.38 4.20 23.08
CA ASP A 323 2.71 2.76 23.06
C ASP A 323 1.84 1.93 22.12
N GLN A 324 0.51 2.15 22.10
CA GLN A 324 -0.39 1.41 21.21
C GLN A 324 -0.13 1.72 19.73
N SER A 325 -0.10 3.00 19.36
CA SER A 325 0.23 3.42 17.99
C SER A 325 1.64 3.02 17.56
N ASN A 326 2.60 2.96 18.49
CA ASN A 326 3.97 2.53 18.23
C ASN A 326 4.04 1.04 17.96
N TYR A 327 3.34 0.22 18.74
CA TYR A 327 3.22 -1.22 18.52
C TYR A 327 2.66 -1.55 17.13
N LEU A 328 1.58 -0.88 16.73
CA LEU A 328 0.98 -1.07 15.40
C LEU A 328 1.94 -0.64 14.28
N ASN A 329 2.56 0.54 14.41
CA ASN A 329 3.46 1.09 13.39
C ASN A 329 4.77 0.30 13.26
N GLU A 330 5.34 -0.20 14.36
CA GLU A 330 6.51 -1.08 14.33
C GLU A 330 6.21 -2.35 13.53
N ASN A 331 4.98 -2.86 13.67
CA ASN A 331 4.46 -3.97 12.88
C ASN A 331 3.90 -3.55 11.50
N ARG A 332 4.19 -2.33 11.02
CA ARG A 332 3.81 -1.79 9.69
C ARG A 332 2.30 -1.69 9.46
N VAL A 333 1.52 -1.45 10.50
CA VAL A 333 0.10 -1.10 10.40
C VAL A 333 -0.02 0.42 10.52
N ASN A 334 -0.58 1.08 9.48
CA ASN A 334 -0.76 2.52 9.51
C ASN A 334 -2.08 2.88 10.18
N THR A 335 -2.03 3.84 11.09
CA THR A 335 -3.09 4.15 12.06
C THR A 335 -3.68 5.54 11.88
N ILE A 336 -4.76 5.81 12.62
CA ILE A 336 -5.36 7.14 12.74
C ILE A 336 -5.38 7.47 14.23
N VAL A 337 -4.76 8.59 14.61
CA VAL A 337 -4.64 9.01 16.00
C VAL A 337 -5.22 10.41 16.20
N ASN A 338 -5.58 10.73 17.44
CA ASN A 338 -5.93 12.08 17.86
C ASN A 338 -4.95 12.51 18.97
N ILE A 339 -4.00 13.39 18.62
CA ILE A 339 -2.96 13.86 19.54
C ILE A 339 -3.47 15.12 20.25
N ASP A 340 -3.43 15.13 21.58
CA ASP A 340 -3.82 16.26 22.43
C ASP A 340 -5.21 16.84 22.14
N ASN A 341 -6.14 16.00 21.65
CA ASN A 341 -7.49 16.42 21.24
C ASN A 341 -7.52 17.52 20.17
N THR A 342 -6.48 17.65 19.36
CA THR A 342 -6.37 18.66 18.29
C THR A 342 -6.98 18.22 16.96
N GLY A 343 -7.57 17.03 16.92
CA GLY A 343 -8.21 16.45 15.75
C GLY A 343 -7.50 15.21 15.23
N PHE A 344 -8.24 14.44 14.44
CA PHE A 344 -7.74 13.19 13.86
C PHE A 344 -6.72 13.45 12.75
N ARG A 345 -5.65 12.67 12.76
CA ARG A 345 -4.60 12.71 11.75
C ARG A 345 -4.17 11.29 11.37
N LEU A 346 -3.71 11.13 10.14
CA LEU A 346 -3.07 9.89 9.72
C LEU A 346 -1.75 9.70 10.46
N TRP A 347 -1.42 8.45 10.78
CA TRP A 347 -0.24 8.12 11.57
C TRP A 347 0.36 6.79 11.13
N GLY A 348 1.30 6.88 10.19
CA GLY A 348 1.98 5.74 9.60
C GLY A 348 2.44 6.05 8.18
N VAL A 349 3.64 5.61 7.84
CA VAL A 349 4.30 5.87 6.53
C VAL A 349 4.71 4.58 5.84
N TRP A 350 4.22 3.44 6.33
CA TRP A 350 4.82 2.14 6.14
C TRP A 350 4.13 1.34 5.04
N THR A 351 4.94 0.70 4.21
CA THR A 351 4.50 -0.40 3.34
C THR A 351 4.64 -1.73 4.09
N CYS A 352 4.07 -2.79 3.51
CA CYS A 352 4.23 -4.16 3.99
C CYS A 352 5.52 -4.82 3.46
N ALA A 353 6.54 -4.07 3.05
CA ALA A 353 7.81 -4.65 2.60
C ALA A 353 8.52 -5.39 3.73
N ALA A 354 9.07 -6.57 3.44
CA ALA A 354 10.06 -7.22 4.30
C ALA A 354 11.43 -6.51 4.24
N GLU A 355 11.77 -5.95 3.07
CA GLU A 355 13.03 -5.24 2.83
C GLU A 355 12.97 -3.81 3.39
N LEU A 356 14.00 -3.43 4.15
CA LEU A 356 14.06 -2.12 4.81
C LEU A 356 14.29 -0.96 3.86
N LEU A 357 14.87 -1.20 2.68
CA LEU A 357 15.24 -0.13 1.75
C LEU A 357 14.02 0.62 1.20
N TRP A 358 12.93 -0.11 0.91
CA TRP A 358 11.72 0.43 0.29
C TRP A 358 10.50 0.41 1.22
N GLN A 359 10.74 0.46 2.53
CA GLN A 359 9.71 0.35 3.57
C GLN A 359 8.77 1.57 3.66
N PHE A 360 9.16 2.71 3.10
CA PHE A 360 8.40 3.96 3.18
C PHE A 360 7.57 4.20 1.92
N ILE A 361 6.31 4.57 2.10
CA ILE A 361 5.39 4.86 1.00
C ILE A 361 5.93 5.98 0.11
N SER A 362 6.36 7.11 0.69
CA SER A 362 6.86 8.25 -0.07
C SER A 362 8.12 7.90 -0.87
N VAL A 363 9.08 7.21 -0.25
CA VAL A 363 10.32 6.77 -0.92
C VAL A 363 10.01 5.87 -2.12
N ARG A 364 9.11 4.89 -1.96
CA ARG A 364 8.74 3.99 -3.06
C ARG A 364 8.04 4.74 -4.19
N ARG A 365 7.11 5.65 -3.85
CA ARG A 365 6.37 6.48 -4.82
C ARG A 365 7.29 7.41 -5.60
N THR A 366 8.26 8.04 -4.94
CA THR A 366 9.28 8.88 -5.62
C THR A 366 10.08 8.06 -6.62
N ALA A 367 10.54 6.88 -6.22
CA ALA A 367 11.28 6.01 -7.14
C ALA A 367 10.44 5.59 -8.34
N ASP A 368 9.16 5.25 -8.15
CA ASP A 368 8.27 4.93 -9.27
C ASP A 368 8.07 6.10 -10.23
N ALA A 369 7.84 7.30 -9.69
CA ALA A 369 7.59 8.50 -10.48
C ALA A 369 8.79 8.85 -11.37
N ILE A 370 10.00 8.80 -10.80
CA ILE A 370 11.26 9.05 -11.52
C ILE A 370 11.52 7.96 -12.56
N ASN A 371 11.42 6.68 -12.18
CA ASN A 371 11.69 5.56 -13.07
C ASN A 371 10.72 5.53 -14.27
N GLU A 372 9.43 5.80 -14.04
CA GLU A 372 8.43 5.85 -15.11
C GLU A 372 8.60 7.08 -16.02
N ALA A 373 9.01 8.23 -15.45
CA ALA A 373 9.30 9.42 -16.26
C ALA A 373 10.48 9.18 -17.21
N LEU A 374 11.56 8.55 -16.72
CA LEU A 374 12.72 8.19 -17.52
C LEU A 374 12.38 7.16 -18.60
N GLU A 375 11.65 6.10 -18.25
CA GLU A 375 11.19 5.07 -19.20
C GLU A 375 10.37 5.70 -20.34
N LYS A 376 9.42 6.59 -20.01
CA LYS A 376 8.60 7.28 -21.00
C LYS A 376 9.39 8.24 -21.87
N ALA A 377 10.34 8.97 -21.30
CA ALA A 377 11.16 9.92 -22.06
C ALA A 377 12.11 9.20 -23.02
N TYR A 378 12.71 8.09 -22.61
CA TYR A 378 13.67 7.37 -23.45
C TYR A 378 13.03 6.59 -24.61
N LEU A 379 11.70 6.45 -24.62
CA LEU A 379 10.97 5.89 -25.76
C LEU A 379 11.27 6.62 -27.08
N GLU A 380 11.57 7.93 -27.04
CA GLU A 380 11.93 8.71 -28.21
C GLU A 380 13.24 8.25 -28.88
N PHE A 381 14.10 7.51 -28.17
CA PHE A 381 15.35 6.97 -28.70
C PHE A 381 15.21 5.57 -29.28
N VAL A 382 14.07 4.91 -29.07
CA VAL A 382 13.79 3.60 -29.67
C VAL A 382 13.80 3.77 -31.20
N ASP A 383 14.41 2.81 -31.90
CA ASP A 383 14.62 2.79 -33.35
C ASP A 383 15.50 3.91 -33.94
N LYS A 384 16.02 4.83 -33.11
CA LYS A 384 17.05 5.79 -33.57
C LYS A 384 18.37 5.06 -33.78
N PRO A 385 19.14 5.39 -34.83
CA PRO A 385 20.43 4.76 -35.07
C PRO A 385 21.41 5.06 -33.93
N PHE A 386 22.26 4.10 -33.60
CA PHE A 386 23.35 4.31 -32.65
C PHE A 386 24.24 5.45 -33.15
N SER A 387 24.34 6.51 -32.35
CA SER A 387 25.20 7.64 -32.65
C SER A 387 25.70 8.26 -31.36
N ARG A 388 26.90 8.86 -31.42
CA ARG A 388 27.47 9.61 -30.30
C ARG A 388 26.50 10.70 -29.80
N ALA A 389 25.77 11.34 -30.71
CA ALA A 389 24.80 12.38 -30.37
C ALA A 389 23.63 11.80 -29.56
N ASN A 390 23.01 10.70 -30.01
CA ASN A 390 21.87 10.09 -29.31
C ASN A 390 22.25 9.62 -27.90
N LEU A 391 23.39 8.93 -27.75
CA LEU A 391 23.86 8.48 -26.43
C LEU A 391 24.15 9.65 -25.48
N LYS A 392 24.74 10.73 -26.00
CA LYS A 392 24.98 11.95 -25.25
C LYS A 392 23.66 12.59 -24.81
N PHE A 393 22.68 12.73 -25.71
CA PHE A 393 21.37 13.31 -25.40
C PHE A 393 20.60 12.49 -24.36
N MET A 394 20.68 11.16 -24.38
CA MET A 394 20.08 10.30 -23.35
C MET A 394 20.66 10.63 -21.97
N VAL A 395 21.99 10.62 -21.86
CA VAL A 395 22.69 10.87 -20.59
C VAL A 395 22.46 12.30 -20.09
N GLU A 396 22.57 13.30 -20.96
CA GLU A 396 22.34 14.71 -20.59
C GLU A 396 20.88 14.97 -20.23
N GLY A 397 19.93 14.35 -20.93
CA GLY A 397 18.51 14.43 -20.63
C GLY A 397 18.17 13.84 -19.26
N GLY A 398 18.68 12.65 -18.95
CA GLY A 398 18.54 12.03 -17.63
C GLY A 398 19.14 12.89 -16.51
N ARG A 399 20.35 13.42 -16.70
CA ARG A 399 21.00 14.32 -15.73
C ARG A 399 20.24 15.62 -15.53
N ALA A 400 19.74 16.24 -16.59
CA ALA A 400 18.96 17.46 -16.51
C ALA A 400 17.67 17.26 -15.71
N PHE A 401 16.98 16.14 -15.95
CA PHE A 401 15.78 15.77 -15.20
C PHE A 401 16.07 15.55 -13.71
N LEU A 402 17.08 14.76 -13.38
CA LEU A 402 17.43 14.50 -11.97
C LEU A 402 17.87 15.78 -11.25
N ARG A 403 18.55 16.71 -11.94
CA ARG A 403 18.88 18.03 -11.39
C ARG A 403 17.62 18.84 -11.07
N GLN A 404 16.62 18.79 -11.92
CA GLN A 404 15.33 19.42 -11.64
C GLN A 404 14.67 18.80 -10.41
N MET A 405 14.70 17.47 -10.28
CA MET A 405 14.16 16.77 -9.12
C MET A 405 14.89 17.13 -7.81
N GLU A 406 16.21 17.31 -7.84
CA GLU A 406 16.96 17.82 -6.69
C GLU A 406 16.56 19.26 -6.36
N ALA A 407 16.42 20.13 -7.37
CA ALA A 407 16.03 21.52 -7.16
C ALA A 407 14.60 21.67 -6.59
N GLU A 408 13.69 20.75 -6.93
CA GLU A 408 12.34 20.67 -6.35
C GLU A 408 12.33 20.03 -4.95
N GLY A 409 13.43 19.43 -4.51
CA GLY A 409 13.54 18.71 -3.23
C GLY A 409 12.98 17.29 -3.25
N ALA A 410 12.69 16.74 -4.43
CA ALA A 410 12.17 15.39 -4.60
C ALA A 410 13.21 14.29 -4.31
N ILE A 411 14.49 14.62 -4.47
CA ILE A 411 15.62 13.74 -4.20
C ILE A 411 16.75 14.50 -3.50
N LEU A 412 17.61 13.76 -2.80
CA LEU A 412 18.81 14.29 -2.17
C LEU A 412 19.96 14.50 -3.17
N PRO A 413 20.95 15.34 -2.83
CA PRO A 413 22.14 15.55 -3.66
C PRO A 413 22.93 14.28 -3.96
N GLY A 414 23.58 14.23 -5.13
CA GLY A 414 24.45 13.12 -5.54
C GLY A 414 23.88 12.18 -6.60
N HIS A 415 22.82 12.62 -7.30
CA HIS A 415 22.20 11.90 -8.40
C HIS A 415 23.11 11.84 -9.66
N ASP A 416 22.93 10.83 -10.50
CA ASP A 416 23.59 10.76 -11.82
C ASP A 416 22.84 9.83 -12.79
N CYS A 417 23.07 10.03 -14.08
CA CYS A 417 22.73 9.10 -15.15
C CYS A 417 23.97 8.92 -16.05
N TRP A 418 24.32 7.68 -16.38
CA TRP A 418 25.52 7.36 -17.15
C TRP A 418 25.34 6.08 -17.99
N LEU A 419 26.29 5.80 -18.89
CA LEU A 419 26.34 4.53 -19.63
C LEU A 419 27.01 3.48 -18.73
N LEU A 420 26.39 2.30 -18.55
CA LEU A 420 26.98 1.26 -17.72
C LEU A 420 28.27 0.70 -18.33
N ASP A 421 29.22 0.34 -17.47
CA ASP A 421 30.46 -0.35 -17.87
C ASP A 421 30.20 -1.78 -18.40
N THR A 422 28.97 -2.29 -18.21
CA THR A 422 28.52 -3.60 -18.70
C THR A 422 27.98 -3.57 -20.13
N ASN A 423 28.10 -2.44 -20.83
CA ASN A 423 27.85 -2.37 -22.27
C ASN A 423 28.98 -3.09 -23.01
N THR A 424 28.64 -4.12 -23.79
CA THR A 424 29.61 -4.89 -24.59
C THR A 424 29.38 -4.64 -26.08
N ASP A 425 30.42 -4.82 -26.90
CA ASP A 425 30.30 -4.67 -28.35
C ASP A 425 29.26 -5.61 -28.96
N ASN A 426 29.15 -6.83 -28.42
CA ASN A 426 28.13 -7.81 -28.83
C ASN A 426 26.72 -7.31 -28.55
N ASP A 427 26.45 -6.79 -27.34
CA ASP A 427 25.15 -6.24 -26.97
C ASP A 427 24.80 -5.03 -27.85
N MET A 428 25.76 -4.11 -28.06
CA MET A 428 25.55 -2.92 -28.87
C MET A 428 25.35 -3.25 -30.35
N ALA A 429 26.01 -4.29 -30.89
CA ALA A 429 25.76 -4.78 -32.24
C ALA A 429 24.35 -5.37 -32.40
N GLN A 430 23.74 -5.88 -31.31
CA GLN A 430 22.33 -6.29 -31.26
C GLN A 430 21.37 -5.12 -30.95
N GLY A 431 21.89 -3.89 -30.84
CA GLY A 431 21.10 -2.69 -30.55
C GLY A 431 20.77 -2.48 -29.08
N ILE A 432 21.39 -3.23 -28.15
CA ILE A 432 21.14 -3.13 -26.71
C ILE A 432 22.09 -2.08 -26.11
N ILE A 433 21.52 -1.08 -25.45
CA ILE A 433 22.25 -0.08 -24.65
C ILE A 433 21.76 -0.09 -23.21
N LYS A 434 22.70 -0.03 -22.26
CA LYS A 434 22.43 -0.08 -20.81
C LYS A 434 22.82 1.25 -20.16
N LEU A 435 21.88 1.86 -19.45
CA LEU A 435 22.10 3.07 -18.68
C LEU A 435 22.06 2.77 -17.18
N GLY A 436 22.94 3.42 -16.43
CA GLY A 436 22.90 3.50 -14.98
C GLY A 436 22.20 4.77 -14.56
N VAL A 437 21.38 4.68 -13.52
CA VAL A 437 20.72 5.82 -12.90
C VAL A 437 20.81 5.65 -11.40
N LYS A 438 21.20 6.71 -10.69
CA LYS A 438 21.21 6.75 -9.23
C LYS A 438 20.53 8.02 -8.73
N PHE A 439 19.70 7.87 -7.71
CA PHE A 439 19.03 8.95 -7.00
C PHE A 439 18.61 8.43 -5.62
N GLU A 440 18.44 9.33 -4.66
CA GLU A 440 17.99 8.97 -3.31
C GLU A 440 16.77 9.82 -2.93
N PRO A 441 15.58 9.20 -2.82
CA PRO A 441 14.41 9.90 -2.26
C PRO A 441 14.63 10.23 -0.78
N PRO A 442 14.18 11.40 -0.29
CA PRO A 442 14.27 11.71 1.14
C PRO A 442 13.33 10.79 1.94
N ALA A 443 13.87 10.08 2.93
CA ALA A 443 13.08 9.31 3.88
C ALA A 443 12.30 10.25 4.82
N PRO A 444 11.06 9.90 5.21
CA PRO A 444 10.33 10.67 6.21
C PRO A 444 11.02 10.57 7.58
N MET A 445 11.03 11.67 8.34
CA MET A 445 11.58 11.72 9.69
C MET A 445 10.61 11.07 10.69
N VAL A 446 10.70 9.75 10.84
CA VAL A 446 9.78 8.96 11.69
C VAL A 446 10.11 8.95 13.18
N ASP A 447 11.39 9.12 13.54
CA ASP A 447 11.87 9.09 14.94
C ASP A 447 12.85 10.25 15.16
N ILE A 448 12.38 11.28 15.87
CA ILE A 448 13.17 12.47 16.21
C ILE A 448 13.62 12.34 17.67
N ARG A 449 14.91 12.06 17.87
CA ARG A 449 15.50 11.87 19.20
C ARG A 449 16.09 13.17 19.73
N ILE A 450 15.62 13.60 20.91
CA ILE A 450 16.08 14.81 21.57
C ILE A 450 16.93 14.42 22.78
N THR A 451 18.21 14.76 22.76
CA THR A 451 19.11 14.59 23.90
C THR A 451 19.24 15.92 24.65
N ALA A 452 18.69 16.00 25.87
CA ALA A 452 18.77 17.19 26.70
C ALA A 452 20.03 17.16 27.59
N TYR A 453 20.77 18.27 27.62
CA TYR A 453 21.94 18.45 28.49
C TYR A 453 21.65 19.52 29.55
N ARG A 454 21.99 19.27 30.81
CA ARG A 454 21.98 20.30 31.86
C ARG A 454 23.21 21.18 31.71
N ASN A 455 23.04 22.47 31.47
CA ASN A 455 24.15 23.42 31.43
C ASN A 455 24.50 23.93 32.85
N ILE A 456 25.25 23.13 33.61
CA ILE A 456 25.66 23.46 34.99
C ILE A 456 26.59 24.68 35.03
N ALA A 457 27.33 24.97 33.95
CA ALA A 457 28.18 26.16 33.84
C ALA A 457 27.39 27.48 33.89
N SER A 458 26.07 27.43 33.68
CA SER A 458 25.17 28.59 33.85
C SER A 458 25.20 29.15 35.26
N TYR A 459 25.48 28.34 36.29
CA TYR A 459 25.62 28.85 37.66
C TYR A 459 26.84 29.76 37.82
N THR A 460 27.96 29.42 37.18
CA THR A 460 29.14 30.29 37.18
C THR A 460 28.87 31.60 36.45
N LEU A 461 28.15 31.55 35.32
CA LEU A 461 27.73 32.75 34.59
C LEU A 461 26.80 33.64 35.44
N LEU A 462 25.84 33.05 36.13
CA LEU A 462 24.95 33.76 37.06
C LEU A 462 25.73 34.44 38.19
N LEU A 463 26.64 33.71 38.84
CA LEU A 463 27.47 34.27 39.91
C LEU A 463 28.35 35.42 39.42
N ASN A 464 28.90 35.30 38.20
CA ASN A 464 29.67 36.38 37.59
C ASN A 464 28.81 37.61 37.26
N GLN A 465 27.56 37.42 36.83
CA GLN A 465 26.62 38.53 36.60
C GLN A 465 26.28 39.26 37.91
N VAL A 466 25.96 38.52 38.97
CA VAL A 466 25.71 39.09 40.30
C VAL A 466 26.95 39.84 40.82
N ALA A 467 28.14 39.26 40.66
CA ALA A 467 29.38 39.93 41.04
C ALA A 467 29.58 41.25 40.28
N GLN A 468 29.25 41.30 38.98
CA GLN A 468 29.30 42.52 38.19
C GLN A 468 28.31 43.59 38.67
N GLU A 469 27.08 43.20 39.02
CA GLU A 469 26.05 44.13 39.55
C GLU A 469 26.42 44.71 40.92
N ILE A 470 26.99 43.91 41.82
CA ILE A 470 27.48 44.40 43.12
C ILE A 470 28.62 45.42 42.92
N THR A 471 29.50 45.15 41.96
CA THR A 471 30.65 46.02 41.70
C THR A 471 30.22 47.33 41.03
N SER A 472 29.14 47.33 40.23
CA SER A 472 28.60 48.55 39.62
C SER A 472 27.68 49.36 40.55
N GLY A 473 27.02 48.72 41.53
CA GLY A 473 26.18 49.38 42.54
C GLY A 473 26.93 50.10 43.68
N SER A 474 28.26 49.94 43.77
CA SER A 474 29.09 50.59 44.80
C SER A 474 29.72 51.92 44.36
N ALA A 475 29.32 52.44 43.19
CA ALA A 475 29.74 53.74 42.64
C ALA A 475 28.64 54.83 42.71
N GLY A 476 27.65 54.68 43.60
CA GLY A 476 26.57 55.64 43.86
C GLY A 476 26.76 56.40 45.16
#